data_AF-A0A452E857-F1
#
_entry.id   AF-A0A452E857-F1
#
_cell.length_a   1.000
_cell.length_b   1.000
_cell.length_c   1.000
_cell.angle_alpha   90.00
_cell.angle_beta   90.00
_cell.angle_gamma   90.00
#
_symmetry.space_group_name_H-M   'P 1'
#
loop_
_entity.id
_entity.type
_entity.pdbx_description
1 polymer ?
#
loop_
_entity_poly.entity_id
_entity_poly.type
_entity_poly.pdbx_seq_one_letter_code
_entity_poly.pdbx_strand_id
1 'polypeptide(L)'
;QPKTFRSIPAVTTERISFFSQEETQDKEESMESSFPFNATEPCVICQSQPKNGCIVDGKTGHLMACFTCAKKLKKRNKPCPVCRQPIQMIVLTYFP
;
A
#
# COMPACT_ATOMS: atom_id res chain seq x y z
N GLN A 1 32.54 -25.50 -7.32
CA GLN A 1 33.00 -24.78 -6.11
C GLN A 1 31.89 -23.83 -5.64
N PRO A 2 31.31 -24.03 -4.45
CA PRO A 2 30.23 -23.19 -3.94
C PRO A 2 30.79 -22.06 -3.07
N LYS A 3 30.36 -20.82 -3.28
CA LYS A 3 30.74 -19.69 -2.42
C LYS A 3 29.61 -19.38 -1.44
N THR A 4 29.75 -19.99 -0.27
CA THR A 4 29.47 -19.48 1.09
C THR A 4 28.21 -18.66 1.37
N PHE A 5 27.36 -19.25 2.22
CA PHE A 5 26.35 -18.63 3.08
C PHE A 5 26.95 -17.58 4.02
N ARG A 6 26.33 -16.40 4.16
CA ARG A 6 26.51 -15.53 5.35
C ARG A 6 25.35 -14.53 5.55
N SER A 7 24.58 -14.83 6.60
CA SER A 7 24.01 -13.97 7.65
C SER A 7 23.18 -12.71 7.31
N ILE A 8 21.93 -12.75 7.75
CA ILE A 8 20.97 -11.64 7.91
C ILE A 8 21.51 -10.59 8.90
N PRO A 9 21.36 -9.29 8.62
CA PRO A 9 21.18 -8.28 9.65
C PRO A 9 19.75 -7.75 9.66
N ALA A 10 19.33 -7.37 10.87
CA ALA A 10 17.99 -7.07 11.29
C ALA A 10 17.31 -5.92 10.53
N VAL A 11 15.98 -6.02 10.48
CA VAL A 11 15.04 -4.94 10.17
C VAL A 11 15.50 -3.65 10.85
N THR A 12 15.85 -2.66 10.03
CA THR A 12 15.85 -1.26 10.41
C THR A 12 15.04 -0.50 9.37
N THR A 13 14.13 0.29 9.89
CA THR A 13 13.06 1.01 9.23
C THR A 13 13.66 2.12 8.36
N GLU A 14 14.02 1.83 7.11
CA GLU A 14 14.62 2.83 6.25
C GLU A 14 13.98 2.82 4.85
N ARG A 15 13.34 3.97 4.54
CA ARG A 15 13.20 4.57 3.20
C ARG A 15 12.01 4.15 2.36
N ILE A 16 10.84 4.62 2.77
CA ILE A 16 9.81 5.06 1.81
C ILE A 16 10.30 6.42 1.30
N SER A 17 10.72 6.48 0.04
CA SER A 17 11.06 7.71 -0.66
C SER A 17 9.84 8.63 -0.72
N PHE A 18 9.79 9.58 0.20
CA PHE A 18 8.81 10.65 0.28
C PHE A 18 9.14 11.69 -0.80
N PHE A 19 8.21 11.90 -1.75
CA PHE A 19 8.27 13.04 -2.66
C PHE A 19 7.66 14.22 -1.92
N SER A 20 8.46 15.25 -1.63
CA SER A 20 8.07 16.42 -0.85
C SER A 20 7.25 17.45 -1.66
N GLN A 21 6.33 18.09 -0.93
CA GLN A 21 5.62 19.37 -1.16
C GLN A 21 4.26 19.25 -1.88
N GLU A 22 3.17 19.91 -1.42
CA GLU A 22 3.04 21.19 -0.68
C GLU A 22 2.02 21.16 0.47
N GLU A 23 2.27 21.99 1.50
CA GLU A 23 1.45 22.28 2.68
C GLU A 23 0.21 23.13 2.36
N THR A 24 -0.91 22.85 3.03
CA THR A 24 -1.82 23.90 3.51
C THR A 24 -2.31 23.55 4.91
N GLN A 25 -2.02 24.43 5.86
CA GLN A 25 -2.43 24.37 7.27
C GLN A 25 -3.93 24.61 7.41
N ASP A 26 -4.61 23.81 8.24
CA ASP A 26 -5.46 24.34 9.30
C ASP A 26 -5.61 23.34 10.45
N LYS A 27 -5.58 23.91 11.65
CA LYS A 27 -5.62 23.41 13.03
C LYS A 27 -6.65 22.30 13.32
N GLU A 28 -6.26 21.31 14.13
CA GLU A 28 -6.88 20.98 15.43
C GLU A 28 -6.05 19.89 16.16
N GLU A 29 -5.59 20.19 17.38
CA GLU A 29 -4.89 19.25 18.26
C GLU A 29 -5.89 18.23 18.82
N SER A 30 -5.80 16.98 18.37
CA SER A 30 -6.25 15.81 19.11
C SER A 30 -5.08 14.87 19.27
N MET A 31 -4.88 14.39 20.49
CA MET A 31 -3.86 13.40 20.87
C MET A 31 -4.19 12.06 20.21
N GLU A 32 -4.00 11.96 18.90
CA GLU A 32 -4.23 10.75 18.14
C GLU A 32 -2.92 9.98 18.11
N SER A 33 -2.95 8.81 18.75
CA SER A 33 -2.00 7.73 18.52
C SER A 33 -1.58 7.73 17.06
N SER A 34 -0.28 7.82 16.80
CA SER A 34 0.31 7.87 15.47
C SER A 34 0.08 6.55 14.73
N PHE A 35 -1.18 6.29 14.37
CA PHE A 35 -1.53 5.33 13.35
C PHE A 35 -0.96 5.88 12.04
N PRO A 36 -0.36 5.03 11.20
CA PRO A 36 0.09 5.48 9.90
C PRO A 36 -1.10 6.13 9.20
N PHE A 37 -0.97 7.44 8.93
CA PHE A 37 -1.98 8.36 8.39
C PHE A 37 -2.78 7.78 7.20
N ASN A 38 -2.22 6.78 6.52
CA ASN A 38 -2.77 6.15 5.33
C ASN A 38 -3.75 4.99 5.58
N ALA A 39 -3.92 4.50 6.82
CA ALA A 39 -4.76 3.33 7.11
C ALA A 39 -6.26 3.65 7.20
N THR A 40 -6.61 4.86 7.64
CA THR A 40 -7.99 5.34 7.77
C THR A 40 -8.51 6.02 6.50
N GLU A 41 -7.62 6.48 5.63
CA GLU A 41 -7.98 7.08 4.36
C GLU A 41 -8.76 6.13 3.43
N PRO A 42 -9.71 6.65 2.64
CA PRO A 42 -10.46 5.85 1.68
C PRO A 42 -9.58 5.40 0.50
N CYS A 43 -10.14 4.50 -0.32
CA CYS A 43 -9.57 4.06 -1.58
C CYS A 43 -9.15 5.24 -2.44
N VAL A 44 -7.88 5.30 -2.84
CA VAL A 44 -7.33 6.43 -3.62
C VAL A 44 -7.90 6.58 -5.03
N ILE A 45 -8.66 5.57 -5.51
CA ILE A 45 -9.26 5.57 -6.85
C ILE A 45 -10.68 6.14 -6.83
N CYS A 46 -11.49 5.76 -5.84
CA CYS A 46 -12.89 6.17 -5.77
C CYS A 46 -13.22 7.11 -4.62
N GLN A 47 -12.29 7.31 -3.69
CA GLN A 47 -12.40 8.20 -2.52
C GLN A 47 -13.67 7.96 -1.68
N SER A 48 -14.21 6.74 -1.68
CA SER A 48 -15.54 6.45 -1.10
C SER A 48 -15.66 5.15 -0.30
N GLN A 49 -14.72 4.23 -0.43
CA GLN A 49 -14.76 2.90 0.18
C GLN A 49 -13.43 2.61 0.86
N PRO A 50 -13.38 1.80 1.92
CA PRO A 50 -12.13 1.52 2.64
C PRO A 50 -11.11 0.80 1.75
N LYS A 51 -9.83 0.93 2.12
CA LYS A 51 -8.73 0.20 1.49
C LYS A 51 -8.76 -1.27 1.94
N ASN A 52 -9.59 -2.08 1.28
CA ASN A 52 -9.75 -3.52 1.55
C ASN A 52 -9.43 -4.43 0.35
N GLY A 53 -8.94 -3.88 -0.75
CA GLY A 53 -8.51 -4.62 -1.93
C GLY A 53 -6.99 -4.66 -2.05
N CYS A 54 -6.37 -5.73 -1.54
CA CYS A 54 -4.94 -5.95 -1.69
C CYS A 54 -4.60 -6.42 -3.11
N ILE A 55 -3.76 -5.67 -3.81
CA ILE A 55 -3.24 -6.00 -5.13
C ILE A 55 -1.98 -6.86 -4.94
N VAL A 56 -2.04 -8.14 -5.28
CA VAL A 56 -0.89 -9.07 -5.12
C VAL A 56 -0.08 -9.14 -6.40
N ASP A 57 1.22 -8.87 -6.29
CA ASP A 57 2.21 -8.82 -7.37
C ASP A 57 3.45 -9.68 -7.02
N GLY A 58 3.23 -10.99 -6.90
CA GLY A 58 4.28 -11.95 -6.56
C GLY A 58 4.24 -12.26 -5.06
N LYS A 59 5.32 -11.93 -4.35
CA LYS A 59 5.43 -12.14 -2.89
C LYS A 59 5.00 -10.90 -2.08
N THR A 60 4.66 -9.81 -2.77
CA THR A 60 4.28 -8.52 -2.20
C THR A 60 2.81 -8.22 -2.50
N GLY A 61 2.26 -7.25 -1.77
CA GLY A 61 0.94 -6.72 -2.05
C GLY A 61 0.83 -5.24 -1.70
N HIS A 62 0.10 -4.48 -2.52
CA HIS A 62 -0.15 -3.06 -2.32
C HIS A 62 -1.61 -2.84 -1.92
N LEU A 63 -1.81 -2.25 -0.73
CA LEU A 63 -3.14 -1.93 -0.20
C LEU A 63 -3.41 -0.43 -0.26
N MET A 64 -4.04 -0.01 -1.37
CA MET A 64 -4.35 1.40 -1.65
C MET A 64 -5.77 1.60 -2.19
N ALA A 65 -6.44 0.51 -2.57
CA ALA A 65 -7.75 0.54 -3.20
C ALA A 65 -8.77 -0.31 -2.45
N CYS A 66 -10.05 -0.01 -2.64
CA CYS A 66 -11.12 -0.92 -2.28
C CYS A 66 -11.14 -2.12 -3.22
N PHE A 67 -11.72 -3.22 -2.76
CA PHE A 67 -11.80 -4.47 -3.51
C PHE A 67 -12.46 -4.30 -4.89
N THR A 68 -13.50 -3.48 -4.98
CA THR A 68 -14.20 -3.21 -6.25
C THR A 68 -13.29 -2.52 -7.26
N CYS A 69 -12.54 -1.49 -6.85
CA CYS A 69 -11.61 -0.78 -7.72
C CYS A 69 -10.43 -1.67 -8.13
N ALA A 70 -9.86 -2.41 -7.17
CA ALA A 70 -8.78 -3.36 -7.44
C ALA A 70 -9.20 -4.46 -8.45
N LYS A 71 -10.42 -5.02 -8.31
CA LYS A 71 -10.97 -5.97 -9.29
C LYS A 71 -11.14 -5.36 -10.68
N LYS A 72 -11.56 -4.09 -10.77
CA LYS A 72 -11.65 -3.38 -12.06
C LYS A 72 -10.28 -3.25 -12.73
N LEU A 73 -9.21 -2.97 -11.97
CA LEU A 73 -7.85 -2.92 -12.50
C LEU A 73 -7.42 -4.27 -13.07
N LYS A 74 -7.58 -5.35 -12.30
CA LYS A 74 -7.25 -6.72 -12.75
C LYS A 74 -8.07 -7.12 -13.97
N LYS A 75 -9.38 -6.88 -13.98
CA LYS A 75 -10.28 -7.20 -15.11
C LYS A 75 -9.88 -6.47 -16.40
N ARG A 76 -9.39 -5.23 -16.29
CA ARG A 76 -8.92 -4.42 -17.43
C ARG A 76 -7.46 -4.66 -17.78
N ASN A 77 -6.82 -5.67 -17.18
CA ASN A 77 -5.41 -6.00 -17.31
C ASN A 77 -4.48 -4.76 -17.13
N LYS A 78 -4.84 -3.87 -16.20
CA LYS A 78 -4.01 -2.72 -15.83
C LYS A 78 -2.98 -3.15 -14.78
N PRO A 79 -1.75 -2.60 -14.82
CA PRO A 79 -0.73 -2.92 -13.82
C PRO A 79 -1.08 -2.32 -12.45
N CYS A 80 -0.40 -2.77 -11.41
CA CYS A 80 -0.48 -2.17 -10.08
C CYS A 80 -0.15 -0.65 -10.17
N PRO A 81 -0.99 0.26 -9.62
CA PRO A 81 -0.75 1.68 -9.77
C PRO A 81 0.47 2.20 -8.98
N VAL A 82 0.96 1.42 -8.01
CA VAL A 82 2.11 1.78 -7.17
C VAL A 82 3.42 1.38 -7.86
N CYS A 83 3.60 0.10 -8.14
CA CYS A 83 4.87 -0.46 -8.61
C CYS A 83 4.90 -0.81 -10.10
N ARG A 84 3.76 -0.65 -10.80
CA ARG A 84 3.55 -0.99 -12.23
C ARG A 84 3.76 -2.48 -12.58
N GLN A 85 3.87 -3.37 -11.59
CA GLN A 85 3.95 -4.81 -11.82
C GLN A 85 2.60 -5.39 -12.29
N PRO A 86 2.61 -6.51 -13.05
CA PRO A 86 1.39 -7.22 -13.41
C PRO A 86 0.65 -7.73 -12.17
N ILE A 87 -0.64 -7.44 -12.08
CA ILE A 87 -1.48 -7.90 -10.97
C ILE A 87 -1.72 -9.40 -11.13
N GLN A 88 -1.31 -10.22 -10.16
CA GLN A 88 -1.55 -11.66 -10.18
C GLN A 88 -2.96 -11.98 -9.70
N MET A 89 -3.34 -11.47 -8.54
CA MET A 89 -4.68 -11.62 -7.96
C MET A 89 -5.04 -10.43 -7.07
N ILE A 90 -6.33 -10.34 -6.72
CA ILE A 90 -6.85 -9.38 -5.74
C ILE A 90 -7.36 -10.14 -4.53
N VAL A 91 -6.89 -9.78 -3.34
CA VAL A 91 -7.34 -10.36 -2.07
C VAL A 91 -8.24 -9.35 -1.35
N LEU A 92 -9.39 -9.81 -0.87
CA LEU A 92 -10.23 -9.04 0.04
C LEU A 92 -9.65 -9.13 1.44
N THR A 93 -9.21 -7.99 1.98
CA THR A 93 -8.53 -7.90 3.27
C THR A 93 -9.49 -7.38 4.33
N TYR A 94 -9.53 -8.05 5.48
CA TYR A 94 -10.28 -7.65 6.66
C TYR A 94 -9.30 -7.28 7.77
N PHE A 95 -9.60 -6.21 8.49
CA PHE A 95 -8.85 -5.79 9.67
C PHE A 95 -9.72 -6.07 10.91
N PRO A 96 -9.20 -6.81 11.91
CA PRO A 96 -9.91 -7.06 13.16
C PRO A 96 -10.03 -5.80 14.03
#